data_AF-A0A955BHC1-F1
#
_entry.id   AF-A0A955BHC1-F1
#
_cell.length_a   1.000
_cell.length_b   1.000
_cell.length_c   1.000
_cell.angle_alpha   90.00
_cell.angle_beta   90.00
_cell.angle_gamma   90.00
#
_symmetry.space_group_name_H-M   'P 1'
#
loop_
_entity.id
_entity.type
_entity.pdbx_description
1 polymer ?
#
loop_
_entity_poly.entity_id
_entity_poly.type
_entity_poly.pdbx_seq_one_letter_code
_entity_poly.pdbx_strand_id
1 'polypeptide(L)'
;MKPPSSVNPYAAPSDATQRKRPPVRARFDVGKDERHTVEICLSIWTCEEVYVVDDIEVMRITSVAFRANRRFEVGEDEKHEVEVRVDMFPSAQALISPMWIAEVYVDGKLQVEELFPTMRRRLKAVYRVVNWLLMGLLAVIAVMLQILILLCLLILLIWIFDLRAVGR
;
A
#
# COMPACT_ATOMS: atom_id res chain seq x y z
N MET A 1 13.20 -12.11 44.22
CA MET A 1 12.79 -11.25 43.10
C MET A 1 13.96 -11.11 42.17
N LYS A 2 13.84 -11.63 40.94
CA LYS A 2 14.89 -11.61 39.91
C LYS A 2 14.56 -10.42 38.99
N PRO A 3 15.49 -9.49 38.70
CA PRO A 3 15.22 -8.45 37.71
C PRO A 3 14.98 -9.10 36.34
N PRO A 4 14.12 -8.51 35.48
CA PRO A 4 13.95 -9.02 34.12
C PRO A 4 15.28 -8.91 33.38
N SER A 5 15.70 -10.03 32.79
CA SER A 5 16.83 -10.12 31.88
C SER A 5 16.55 -9.25 30.65
N SER A 6 17.21 -8.10 30.51
CA SER A 6 17.23 -7.35 29.25
C SER A 6 18.08 -8.12 28.25
N VAL A 7 17.45 -9.02 27.49
CA VAL A 7 18.11 -9.74 26.39
C VAL A 7 18.22 -8.77 25.21
N ASN A 8 19.25 -7.94 25.22
CA ASN A 8 19.84 -7.33 24.02
C ASN A 8 20.49 -8.49 23.25
N PRO A 9 20.18 -8.74 21.97
CA PRO A 9 20.79 -7.98 20.87
C PRO A 9 19.97 -8.00 19.57
N TYR A 10 20.58 -7.50 18.50
CA TYR A 10 20.62 -8.08 17.15
C TYR A 10 20.68 -9.64 17.05
N ALA A 11 19.95 -10.40 17.88
CA ALA A 11 19.89 -11.85 17.83
C ALA A 11 19.07 -12.28 16.62
N ALA A 12 19.77 -12.52 15.51
CA ALA A 12 19.20 -12.99 14.27
C ALA A 12 18.38 -14.28 14.48
N PRO A 13 17.19 -14.42 13.87
CA PRO A 13 16.71 -15.75 13.54
C PRO A 13 17.77 -16.43 12.63
N SER A 14 18.12 -17.68 12.93
CA SER A 14 19.22 -18.44 12.28
C SER A 14 19.07 -18.64 10.78
N ASP A 15 17.93 -18.26 10.21
CA ASP A 15 17.56 -18.54 8.84
C ASP A 15 17.54 -17.22 8.06
N ALA A 16 18.74 -16.67 7.81
CA ALA A 16 18.96 -15.60 6.83
C ALA A 16 18.78 -16.19 5.41
N THR A 17 17.56 -16.61 5.11
CA THR A 17 17.16 -17.18 3.84
C THR A 17 17.27 -16.09 2.78
N GLN A 18 18.05 -16.39 1.73
CA GLN A 18 18.23 -15.58 0.52
C GLN A 18 16.94 -14.86 0.11
N ARG A 19 16.89 -13.55 0.35
CA ARG A 19 15.70 -12.75 0.05
C ARG A 19 15.60 -12.56 -1.47
N LYS A 20 14.55 -13.13 -2.05
CA LYS A 20 14.29 -13.13 -3.51
C LYS A 20 13.67 -11.83 -4.04
N ARG A 21 13.40 -10.84 -3.19
CA ARG A 21 12.76 -9.57 -3.57
C ARG A 21 13.73 -8.42 -3.38
N PRO A 22 13.78 -7.45 -4.32
CA PRO A 22 14.65 -6.29 -4.18
C PRO A 22 14.18 -5.49 -2.96
N PRO A 23 15.02 -5.39 -1.92
CA PRO A 23 14.64 -4.64 -0.75
C PRO A 23 14.62 -3.14 -1.03
N VAL A 24 13.77 -2.45 -0.29
CA VAL A 24 13.70 -0.99 -0.35
C VAL A 24 14.49 -0.46 0.84
N ARG A 25 15.58 0.24 0.54
CA ARG A 25 16.58 0.69 1.51
C ARG A 25 16.55 2.21 1.62
N ALA A 26 16.52 2.71 2.83
CA ALA A 26 16.72 4.12 3.13
C ALA A 26 17.82 4.26 4.18
N ARG A 27 18.64 5.30 4.04
CA ARG A 27 19.66 5.65 5.03
C ARG A 27 19.10 6.71 5.95
N PHE A 28 19.42 6.60 7.23
CA PHE A 28 19.08 7.58 8.24
C PHE A 28 20.26 7.76 9.18
N ASP A 29 20.39 8.97 9.70
CA ASP A 29 21.45 9.33 10.63
C ASP A 29 20.90 9.29 12.06
N VAL A 30 21.69 8.73 12.97
CA VAL A 30 21.41 8.50 14.37
C VAL A 30 22.50 9.22 15.17
N GLY A 31 22.11 10.08 16.11
CA GLY A 31 23.06 10.95 16.81
C GLY A 31 23.85 11.87 15.86
N LYS A 32 25.16 11.98 16.07
CA LYS A 32 26.06 12.82 15.25
C LYS A 32 26.87 12.05 14.22
N ASP A 33 27.18 10.78 14.48
CA ASP A 33 28.19 10.02 13.73
C ASP A 33 27.74 8.61 13.30
N GLU A 34 26.55 8.15 13.70
CA GLU A 34 26.07 6.81 13.33
C GLU A 34 25.11 6.89 12.14
N ARG A 35 25.45 6.18 11.06
CA ARG A 35 24.60 6.09 9.86
C ARG A 35 24.14 4.66 9.68
N HIS A 36 22.82 4.47 9.70
CA HIS A 36 22.19 3.17 9.56
C HIS A 36 21.39 3.09 8.27
N THR A 37 21.14 1.86 7.83
CA THR A 37 20.27 1.57 6.70
C THR A 37 19.06 0.79 7.20
N VAL A 38 17.87 1.34 7.03
CA VAL A 38 16.61 0.62 7.25
C VAL A 38 16.11 0.02 5.94
N GLU A 39 15.70 -1.23 6.01
CA GLU A 39 15.09 -1.98 4.95
C GLU A 39 13.74 -2.52 5.41
N ILE A 40 12.69 -2.26 4.61
CA ILE A 40 11.36 -2.81 4.87
C ILE A 40 10.99 -3.72 3.71
N CYS A 41 10.77 -4.99 4.02
CA CYS A 41 10.21 -5.98 3.10
C CYS A 41 8.73 -6.18 3.42
N LEU A 42 7.86 -5.72 2.52
CA LEU A 42 6.41 -5.92 2.62
C LEU A 42 5.96 -6.98 1.60
N SER A 43 5.19 -7.94 2.07
CA SER A 43 4.56 -8.95 1.23
C SER A 43 3.05 -8.81 1.29
N ILE A 44 2.47 -8.24 0.24
CA ILE A 44 1.00 -8.07 0.13
C ILE A 44 0.29 -9.43 0.15
N TRP A 45 0.90 -10.48 -0.40
CA TRP A 45 0.30 -11.81 -0.50
C TRP A 45 0.29 -12.59 0.80
N THR A 46 1.38 -12.51 1.56
CA THR A 46 1.52 -13.22 2.84
C THR A 46 1.19 -12.33 4.03
N CYS A 47 0.86 -11.06 3.79
CA CYS A 47 0.68 -10.02 4.81
C CYS A 47 1.89 -9.94 5.77
N GLU A 48 3.08 -10.25 5.27
CA GLU A 48 4.29 -10.31 6.07
C GLU A 48 5.07 -9.00 5.93
N GLU A 49 5.45 -8.44 7.09
CA GLU A 49 6.28 -7.26 7.24
C GLU A 49 7.59 -7.68 7.90
N VAL A 50 8.72 -7.41 7.23
CA VAL A 50 10.05 -7.65 7.79
C VAL A 50 10.83 -6.35 7.80
N TYR A 51 11.30 -5.97 8.98
CA TYR A 51 12.10 -4.78 9.22
C TYR A 51 13.54 -5.19 9.50
N VAL A 52 14.45 -4.56 8.77
CA VAL A 52 15.88 -4.82 8.84
C VAL A 52 16.62 -3.52 9.04
N VAL A 53 17.62 -3.54 9.91
CA VAL A 53 18.55 -2.44 10.14
C VAL A 53 19.96 -2.98 9.98
N ASP A 54 20.73 -2.37 9.07
CA ASP A 54 22.11 -2.78 8.75
C ASP A 54 22.24 -4.27 8.43
N ASP A 55 21.35 -4.76 7.57
CA ASP A 55 21.25 -6.16 7.16
C ASP A 55 20.88 -7.14 8.30
N ILE A 56 20.54 -6.65 9.50
CA ILE A 56 20.06 -7.45 10.62
C ILE A 56 18.54 -7.31 10.78
N GLU A 57 17.86 -8.45 10.86
CA GLU A 57 16.42 -8.48 11.11
C GLU A 57 16.09 -8.10 12.55
N VAL A 58 15.42 -6.96 12.71
CA VAL A 58 15.02 -6.43 14.02
C VAL A 58 13.57 -6.80 14.36
N MET A 59 12.72 -7.02 13.35
CA MET A 59 11.31 -7.31 13.56
C MET A 59 10.72 -8.05 12.36
N ARG A 60 9.94 -9.09 12.63
CA ARG A 60 9.11 -9.79 11.65
C ARG A 60 7.71 -9.98 12.20
N ILE A 61 6.72 -9.51 11.46
CA ILE A 61 5.32 -9.55 11.87
C ILE A 61 4.45 -9.92 10.66
N THR A 62 3.48 -10.78 10.88
CA THR A 62 2.38 -10.98 9.93
C THR A 62 1.22 -10.09 10.35
N SER A 63 0.91 -9.05 9.58
CA SER A 63 -0.17 -8.12 9.87
C SER A 63 -1.01 -7.82 8.63
N VAL A 64 -2.32 -7.86 8.81
CA VAL A 64 -3.31 -7.43 7.80
C VAL A 64 -3.61 -5.93 7.95
N ALA A 65 -2.98 -5.25 8.93
CA ALA A 65 -3.25 -3.85 9.21
C ALA A 65 -2.66 -2.95 8.12
N PHE A 66 -3.54 -2.22 7.43
CA PHE A 66 -3.17 -1.23 6.41
C PHE A 66 -2.54 0.05 6.97
N ARG A 67 -2.58 0.21 8.29
CA ARG A 67 -1.89 1.25 9.04
C ARG A 67 -1.15 0.59 10.20
N ALA A 68 0.16 0.75 10.23
CA ALA A 68 1.02 0.18 11.26
C ALA A 68 1.98 1.24 11.79
N ASN A 69 2.20 1.20 13.09
CA ASN A 69 3.24 1.97 13.76
C ASN A 69 4.14 0.96 14.48
N ARG A 70 5.40 0.86 14.05
CA ARG A 70 6.38 -0.07 14.61
C ARG A 70 7.52 0.72 15.21
N ARG A 71 7.90 0.35 16.42
CA ARG A 71 8.98 1.00 17.17
C ARG A 71 10.02 -0.03 17.57
N PHE A 72 11.28 0.32 17.44
CA PHE A 72 12.43 -0.48 17.88
C PHE A 72 13.61 0.44 18.17
N GLU A 73 14.56 -0.03 18.97
CA GLU A 73 15.76 0.73 19.34
C GLU A 73 16.93 0.37 18.43
N VAL A 74 17.70 1.38 18.00
CA VAL A 74 18.90 1.24 17.16
C VAL A 74 20.06 2.02 17.80
N GLY A 75 21.29 1.58 17.54
CA GLY A 75 22.54 2.22 18.00
C GLY A 75 23.33 1.32 18.95
N GLU A 76 24.66 1.40 18.90
CA GLU A 76 25.56 0.63 19.78
C GLU A 76 25.89 1.42 21.06
N ASP A 77 26.32 2.68 20.90
CA ASP A 77 26.75 3.54 21.99
C ASP A 77 25.59 4.37 22.57
N GLU A 78 24.81 5.03 21.72
CA GLU A 78 23.60 5.77 22.09
C GLU A 78 22.36 5.05 21.53
N LYS A 79 21.36 4.81 22.38
CA LYS A 79 20.12 4.14 21.97
C LYS A 79 19.11 5.17 21.49
N HIS A 80 18.64 4.99 20.27
CA HIS A 80 17.67 5.88 19.65
C HIS A 80 16.39 5.13 19.28
N GLU A 81 15.24 5.76 19.52
CA GLU A 81 13.94 5.19 19.17
C GLU A 81 13.70 5.39 17.67
N VAL A 82 13.66 4.29 16.91
CA VAL A 82 13.28 4.30 15.50
C VAL A 82 11.81 3.91 15.40
N GLU A 83 11.00 4.81 14.87
CA GLU A 83 9.58 4.62 14.61
C GLU A 83 9.33 4.57 13.10
N VAL A 84 8.81 3.44 12.63
CA VAL A 84 8.39 3.24 11.25
C VAL A 84 6.88 3.29 11.16
N ARG A 85 6.35 4.28 10.47
CA ARG A 85 4.92 4.44 10.20
C ARG A 85 4.61 4.00 8.78
N VAL A 86 3.74 3.01 8.65
CA VAL A 86 3.21 2.57 7.35
C VAL A 86 1.73 2.95 7.30
N ASP A 87 1.33 3.67 6.26
CA ASP A 87 -0.06 4.04 6.01
C ASP A 87 -0.43 3.82 4.53
N MET A 88 -1.44 2.99 4.27
CA MET A 88 -1.96 2.72 2.93
C MET A 88 -3.00 3.76 2.46
N PHE A 89 -3.52 4.59 3.36
CA PHE A 89 -4.55 5.59 3.07
C PHE A 89 -4.32 6.90 3.84
N PRO A 90 -3.20 7.60 3.59
CA PRO A 90 -2.81 8.80 4.35
C PRO A 90 -3.71 10.02 4.11
N SER A 91 -4.57 10.00 3.08
CA SER A 91 -5.46 11.12 2.75
C SER A 91 -6.83 10.63 2.28
N ALA A 92 -7.86 11.47 2.38
CA ALA A 92 -9.19 11.17 1.86
C ALA A 92 -9.20 10.88 0.34
N GLN A 93 -8.26 11.47 -0.42
CA GLN A 93 -8.07 11.14 -1.85
C GLN A 93 -7.53 9.72 -2.06
N ALA A 94 -6.88 9.12 -1.06
CA ALA A 94 -6.35 7.77 -1.15
C ALA A 94 -7.45 6.69 -1.16
N LEU A 95 -8.68 7.01 -0.76
CA LEU A 95 -9.84 6.10 -0.88
C LEU A 95 -10.03 5.57 -2.30
N ILE A 96 -9.75 6.42 -3.28
CA ILE A 96 -9.94 6.09 -4.70
C ILE A 96 -8.65 5.53 -5.31
N SER A 97 -7.48 5.90 -4.77
CA SER A 97 -6.17 5.44 -5.22
C SER A 97 -5.31 5.06 -4.00
N PRO A 98 -5.27 3.78 -3.60
CA PRO A 98 -4.48 3.35 -2.44
C PRO A 98 -3.02 3.78 -2.63
N MET A 99 -2.50 4.50 -1.64
CA MET A 99 -1.12 5.02 -1.64
C MET A 99 -0.44 4.59 -0.36
N TRP A 100 0.56 3.74 -0.51
CA TRP A 100 1.42 3.32 0.59
C TRP A 100 2.46 4.40 0.82
N ILE A 101 2.44 4.98 2.02
CA ILE A 101 3.50 5.83 2.53
C ILE A 101 4.16 5.09 3.69
N ALA A 102 5.48 5.08 3.69
CA ALA A 102 6.27 4.59 4.81
C ALA A 102 7.26 5.67 5.23
N GLU A 103 7.04 6.20 6.41
CA GLU A 103 7.82 7.25 7.05
C GLU A 103 8.69 6.64 8.15
N VAL A 104 9.90 7.17 8.31
CA VAL A 104 10.83 6.77 9.36
C VAL A 104 11.15 7.98 10.22
N TYR A 105 10.91 7.83 11.51
CA TYR A 105 11.21 8.79 12.54
C TYR A 105 12.32 8.25 13.44
N VAL A 106 13.22 9.13 13.87
CA VAL A 106 14.28 8.83 14.84
C VAL A 106 14.13 9.82 15.98
N ASP A 107 13.92 9.33 17.20
CA ASP A 107 13.61 10.12 18.40
C ASP A 107 12.46 11.12 18.15
N GLY A 108 11.43 10.67 17.44
CA GLY A 108 10.27 11.47 17.06
C GLY A 108 10.50 12.49 15.93
N LYS A 109 11.70 12.58 15.34
CA LYS A 109 12.00 13.45 14.19
C LYS A 109 11.94 12.68 12.88
N LEU A 110 11.20 13.21 11.91
CA LEU A 110 11.10 12.62 10.57
C LEU A 110 12.45 12.69 9.85
N GLN A 111 13.02 11.53 9.51
CA GLN A 111 14.28 11.41 8.75
C GLN A 111 14.04 10.96 7.32
N VAL A 112 13.06 10.09 7.10
CA VAL A 112 12.70 9.58 5.76
C VAL A 112 11.21 9.76 5.56
N GLU A 113 10.84 10.60 4.59
CA GLU A 113 9.43 10.89 4.26
C GLU A 113 8.76 9.76 3.48
N GLU A 114 9.47 9.13 2.55
CA GLU A 114 8.89 8.08 1.70
C GLU A 114 9.91 6.98 1.40
N LEU A 115 9.72 5.80 1.99
CA LEU A 115 10.54 4.64 1.67
C LEU A 115 10.25 4.08 0.26
N PHE A 116 9.00 4.16 -0.23
CA PHE A 116 8.53 3.40 -1.40
C PHE A 116 8.23 4.23 -2.67
N PRO A 117 9.08 5.17 -3.12
CA PRO A 117 8.74 6.10 -4.21
C PRO A 117 8.48 5.39 -5.54
N THR A 118 9.24 4.33 -5.84
CA THR A 118 9.08 3.55 -7.08
C THR A 118 7.78 2.75 -7.09
N MET A 119 7.41 2.15 -5.96
CA MET A 119 6.16 1.41 -5.83
C MET A 119 4.96 2.35 -5.96
N ARG A 120 5.01 3.54 -5.34
CA ARG A 120 3.98 4.58 -5.50
C ARG A 120 3.78 4.98 -6.96
N ARG A 121 4.87 5.19 -7.72
CA ARG A 121 4.79 5.51 -9.16
C ARG A 121 4.14 4.38 -9.97
N ARG A 122 4.50 3.12 -9.69
CA ARG A 122 3.92 1.94 -10.36
C ARG A 122 2.44 1.78 -10.03
N LEU A 123 2.05 1.90 -8.76
CA LEU A 123 0.65 1.82 -8.32
C LEU A 123 -0.20 2.91 -8.97
N LYS A 124 0.29 4.16 -9.02
CA LYS A 124 -0.39 5.25 -9.74
C LYS A 124 -0.59 4.93 -11.22
N ALA A 125 0.39 4.31 -11.88
CA ALA A 125 0.30 3.93 -13.28
C ALA A 125 -0.73 2.80 -13.50
N VAL A 126 -0.67 1.74 -12.69
CA VAL A 126 -1.63 0.62 -12.75
C VAL A 126 -3.04 1.12 -12.51
N TYR A 127 -3.25 1.91 -11.46
CA TYR A 127 -4.56 2.48 -11.15
C TYR A 127 -5.10 3.34 -12.30
N ARG A 128 -4.25 4.17 -12.90
CA ARG A 128 -4.63 4.97 -14.07
C ARG A 128 -5.15 4.07 -15.20
N VAL A 129 -4.41 3.02 -15.54
CA VAL A 129 -4.82 2.07 -16.60
C VAL A 129 -6.13 1.38 -16.25
N VAL A 130 -6.28 0.87 -15.03
CA VAL A 130 -7.53 0.23 -14.58
C VAL A 130 -8.72 1.19 -14.66
N ASN A 131 -8.53 2.45 -14.24
CA ASN A 131 -9.57 3.46 -14.30
C ASN A 131 -9.98 3.78 -15.76
N TRP A 132 -9.01 3.88 -16.67
CA TRP A 132 -9.30 4.03 -18.10
C TRP A 132 -10.11 2.85 -18.66
N LEU A 133 -9.75 1.63 -18.30
CA LEU A 133 -10.49 0.43 -18.71
C LEU A 133 -11.91 0.41 -18.15
N LEU A 134 -12.09 0.77 -16.87
CA LEU A 134 -13.40 0.84 -16.23
C LEU A 134 -14.28 1.90 -16.90
N MET A 135 -13.74 3.09 -17.18
CA MET A 135 -14.45 4.14 -17.90
C MET A 135 -14.85 3.70 -19.31
N GLY A 136 -13.97 3.00 -20.02
CA GLY A 136 -14.29 2.41 -21.32
C GLY A 136 -15.43 1.39 -21.24
N LEU A 137 -15.40 0.50 -20.25
CA LEU A 137 -16.45 -0.49 -20.02
C LEU A 137 -17.79 0.18 -19.70
N LEU A 138 -17.80 1.19 -18.82
CA LEU A 138 -19.00 1.95 -18.49
C LEU A 138 -19.60 2.66 -19.71
N ALA A 139 -18.77 3.21 -20.59
CA ALA A 139 -19.22 3.81 -21.83
C ALA A 139 -19.90 2.79 -22.76
N VAL A 140 -19.33 1.59 -22.89
CA VAL A 140 -19.94 0.50 -23.68
C VAL A 140 -21.30 0.09 -23.10
N ILE A 141 -21.40 -0.08 -21.78
CA ILE A 141 -22.66 -0.40 -21.10
C ILE A 141 -23.71 0.69 -21.36
N ALA A 142 -23.33 1.96 -21.26
CA ALA A 142 -24.23 3.08 -21.51
C ALA A 142 -24.78 3.08 -22.95
N VAL A 143 -23.92 2.82 -23.95
CA VAL A 143 -24.33 2.72 -25.35
C VAL A 143 -25.29 1.55 -25.56
N MET A 144 -25.00 0.39 -24.98
CA MET A 144 -25.88 -0.78 -25.05
C MET A 144 -27.26 -0.52 -24.44
N LEU A 145 -27.32 0.15 -23.29
CA LEU A 145 -28.57 0.56 -22.66
C LEU A 145 -29.34 1.56 -23.53
N GLN A 146 -28.66 2.52 -24.15
CA GLN A 146 -29.29 3.48 -25.05
C GLN A 146 -29.92 2.78 -26.27
N ILE A 147 -29.22 1.84 -26.89
CA ILE A 147 -29.75 1.04 -28.02
C ILE A 147 -30.99 0.26 -27.59
N LEU A 148 -30.93 -0.39 -26.42
CA LEU A 148 -32.07 -1.14 -25.89
C LEU A 148 -33.31 -0.26 -25.67
N ILE A 149 -33.12 0.94 -25.09
CA ILE A 149 -34.19 1.91 -24.89
C ILE A 149 -34.81 2.31 -26.24
N LEU A 150 -33.99 2.60 -27.24
CA LEU A 150 -34.46 2.97 -28.58
C LEU A 150 -35.26 1.84 -29.24
N LEU A 151 -34.82 0.58 -29.08
CA LEU A 151 -35.55 -0.59 -29.58
C LEU A 151 -36.91 -0.75 -28.88
N CYS A 152 -36.97 -0.62 -27.56
CA CYS A 152 -38.22 -0.67 -26.81
C CYS A 152 -39.21 0.43 -27.25
N LEU A 153 -38.71 1.66 -27.45
CA LEU A 153 -39.52 2.78 -27.94
C LEU A 153 -40.05 2.52 -29.35
N LEU A 154 -39.23 1.95 -30.24
CA LEU A 154 -39.64 1.61 -31.60
C LEU A 154 -40.77 0.57 -31.60
N ILE A 155 -40.63 -0.51 -30.80
CA ILE A 155 -41.65 -1.55 -30.67
C ILE A 155 -42.96 -0.96 -30.13
N LEU A 156 -42.86 -0.11 -29.10
CA LEU A 156 -44.03 0.57 -28.54
C LEU A 156 -44.75 1.44 -29.58
N LEU A 157 -44.00 2.19 -30.41
CA LEU A 157 -44.57 2.99 -31.49
C LEU A 157 -45.29 2.11 -32.51
N ILE A 158 -44.67 1.01 -32.97
CA ILE A 158 -45.29 0.07 -33.91
C ILE A 158 -46.62 -0.45 -33.34
N TRP A 159 -46.63 -0.85 -32.07
CA TRP A 159 -47.84 -1.35 -31.41
C TRP A 159 -48.95 -0.29 -31.32
N ILE A 160 -48.60 0.96 -31.00
CA ILE A 160 -49.57 2.09 -30.99
C ILE A 160 -50.17 2.32 -32.39
N PHE A 161 -49.35 2.23 -33.44
CA PHE A 161 -49.83 2.40 -34.81
C PHE A 161 -50.75 1.25 -35.25
N ASP A 162 -50.43 0.01 -34.89
CA ASP A 162 -51.23 -1.17 -35.22
C ASP A 162 -52.62 -1.11 -34.55
N LEU A 163 -52.67 -0.74 -33.26
CA LEU A 163 -53.95 -0.53 -32.56
C LEU A 163 -54.83 0.55 -33.20
N ARG A 164 -54.22 1.62 -33.74
CA ARG A 164 -54.95 2.67 -34.45
C ARG A 164 -55.48 2.20 -35.81
N ALA A 165 -54.84 1.22 -36.44
CA ALA A 165 -55.29 0.67 -37.72
C ALA A 165 -56.52 -0.24 -37.54
N VAL A 166 -56.58 -1.02 -36.45
CA VAL A 166 -57.72 -1.91 -36.14
C VAL A 166 -59.00 -1.15 -35.76
N GLY A 167 -58.87 0.07 -35.24
CA GLY A 167 -60.01 0.90 -34.82
C GLY A 167 -60.69 1.72 -35.92
N ARG A 168 -60.29 1.59 -37.19
CA ARG A 168 -60.92 2.23 -38.35
C ARG A 168 -61.65 1.20 -39.21
#